data_AF-A0A925E5D9-F1
#
_entry.id   AF-A0A925E5D9-F1
#
_cell.length_a   1.000
_cell.length_b   1.000
_cell.length_c   1.000
_cell.angle_alpha   90.00
_cell.angle_beta   90.00
_cell.angle_gamma   90.00
#
_symmetry.space_group_name_H-M   'P 1'
#
loop_
_entity.id
_entity.type
_entity.pdbx_description
1 polymer ?
#
loop_
_entity_poly.entity_id
_entity_poly.type
_entity_poly.pdbx_seq_one_letter_code
_entity_poly.pdbx_strand_id
1 'polypeptide(L)'
;MEQNQNTSLFQLNLDAQNSYTLRSAASWAKVLGVVGLIIGILCVILGILVQQVVTQNSRSFRNETGFSASSLGNAGLIAYVIMGLIFIISSMFALNGGNKINQGLKANDQAALNSGFAGVRNYFAFWTILMILFLLLILISLLGTLGKG
;
A
#
# COMPACT_ATOMS: atom_id res chain seq x y z
N MET A 1 27.15 7.85 30.77
CA MET A 1 26.86 9.22 30.29
C MET A 1 26.84 9.15 28.77
N GLU A 2 25.67 9.01 28.16
CA GLU A 2 25.52 9.01 26.69
C GLU A 2 24.22 9.71 26.34
N GLN A 3 24.21 11.03 26.50
CA GLN A 3 23.06 11.88 26.21
C GLN A 3 23.56 13.10 25.43
N ASN A 4 24.00 12.92 24.18
CA ASN A 4 24.30 14.08 23.31
C ASN A 4 24.40 13.82 21.80
N GLN A 5 23.60 12.90 21.23
CA GLN A 5 23.46 12.77 19.77
C GLN A 5 22.11 13.24 19.22
N ASN A 6 21.13 13.55 20.08
CA ASN A 6 19.79 13.96 19.65
C ASN A 6 19.67 15.49 19.42
N THR A 7 20.53 16.27 20.05
CA THR A 7 20.52 17.74 19.96
C THR A 7 21.07 18.27 18.63
N SER A 8 21.91 17.48 17.93
CA SER A 8 22.64 17.92 16.74
C SER A 8 21.80 18.05 15.47
N LEU A 9 20.70 17.29 15.34
CA LEU A 9 19.88 17.26 14.11
C LEU A 9 18.98 18.52 13.98
N PHE A 10 18.51 19.04 15.12
CA PHE A 10 17.75 20.29 15.19
C PHE A 10 18.65 21.52 15.34
N GLN A 11 19.83 21.40 15.95
CA GLN A 11 20.76 22.52 16.14
C GLN A 11 21.53 22.91 14.86
N LEU A 12 21.67 22.03 13.86
CA LEU A 12 22.50 22.35 12.71
C LEU A 12 21.76 23.02 11.55
N ASN A 13 20.65 22.47 11.08
CA ASN A 13 20.10 22.89 9.78
C ASN A 13 18.77 22.20 9.44
N LEU A 14 17.80 22.16 10.35
CA LEU A 14 16.41 22.16 9.88
C LEU A 14 16.13 23.58 9.38
N ASP A 15 16.80 23.94 8.28
CA ASP A 15 16.55 25.16 7.53
C ASP A 15 15.04 25.27 7.34
N ALA A 16 14.49 26.47 7.43
CA ALA A 16 13.05 26.68 7.25
C ALA A 16 12.54 25.98 5.97
N GLN A 17 13.42 25.86 4.97
CA GLN A 17 13.23 25.09 3.75
C GLN A 17 13.04 23.57 3.96
N ASN A 18 13.91 22.91 4.73
CA ASN A 18 13.86 21.45 4.95
C ASN A 18 12.67 21.03 5.81
N SER A 19 12.28 21.88 6.77
CA SER A 19 11.08 21.64 7.56
C SER A 19 9.81 21.80 6.71
N TYR A 20 9.79 22.77 5.79
CA TYR A 20 8.68 22.95 4.86
C TYR A 20 8.52 21.75 3.91
N THR A 21 9.60 21.24 3.32
CA THR A 21 9.55 20.08 2.42
C THR A 21 9.12 18.81 3.13
N LEU A 22 9.62 18.54 4.34
CA LEU A 22 9.16 17.41 5.16
C LEU A 22 7.68 17.51 5.52
N ARG A 23 7.21 18.72 5.84
CA ARG A 23 5.80 18.94 6.18
C ARG A 23 4.89 18.74 4.97
N SER A 24 5.33 19.19 3.80
CA SER A 24 4.67 18.93 2.52
C SER A 24 4.62 17.42 2.24
N ALA A 25 5.76 16.72 2.31
CA ALA A 25 5.82 15.26 2.13
C ALA A 25 4.91 14.51 3.12
N ALA A 26 4.87 14.95 4.38
CA ALA A 26 3.98 14.39 5.39
C ALA A 26 2.50 14.62 5.07
N SER A 27 2.12 15.77 4.50
CA SER A 27 0.75 15.99 4.04
C SER A 27 0.38 15.10 2.85
N TRP A 28 1.29 14.94 1.88
CA TRP A 28 1.09 14.01 0.75
C TRP A 28 0.97 12.56 1.21
N ALA A 29 1.76 12.14 2.20
CA ALA A 29 1.62 10.81 2.80
C ALA A 29 0.22 10.60 3.43
N LYS A 30 -0.35 11.63 4.05
CA LYS A 30 -1.73 11.55 4.58
C LYS A 30 -2.75 11.45 3.46
N VAL A 31 -2.63 12.28 2.42
CA VAL A 31 -3.52 12.25 1.25
C VAL A 31 -3.46 10.86 0.61
N LEU A 32 -2.27 10.32 0.41
CA LEU A 32 -2.05 8.99 -0.15
C LEU A 32 -2.68 7.90 0.73
N GLY A 33 -2.58 8.04 2.05
CA GLY A 33 -3.27 7.19 3.00
C GLY A 33 -4.79 7.22 2.87
N VAL A 34 -5.41 8.40 2.81
CA VAL A 34 -6.87 8.54 2.61
C VAL A 34 -7.31 7.95 1.27
N VAL A 35 -6.61 8.30 0.18
CA VAL A 35 -6.91 7.82 -1.17
C VAL A 35 -6.79 6.30 -1.24
N GLY A 36 -5.73 5.71 -0.69
CA GLY A 36 -5.57 4.26 -0.66
C GLY A 36 -6.65 3.55 0.16
N LEU A 37 -7.19 4.19 1.20
CA LEU A 37 -8.28 3.61 2.00
C LEU A 37 -9.58 3.61 1.19
N ILE A 38 -9.87 4.70 0.48
CA ILE A 38 -11.01 4.80 -0.44
C ILE A 38 -10.88 3.74 -1.55
N ILE A 39 -9.70 3.62 -2.17
CA ILE A 39 -9.42 2.60 -3.18
C ILE A 39 -9.64 1.19 -2.60
N GLY A 40 -9.17 0.92 -1.38
CA GLY A 40 -9.34 -0.38 -0.74
C GLY A 40 -10.81 -0.74 -0.53
N ILE A 41 -11.64 0.20 -0.08
CA ILE A 41 -13.09 0.00 0.05
C ILE A 41 -13.74 -0.22 -1.32
N LEU A 42 -13.39 0.59 -2.31
CA LEU A 42 -13.89 0.44 -3.68
C LEU A 42 -13.51 -0.91 -4.29
N CYS A 43 -12.30 -1.42 -4.04
CA CYS A 43 -11.88 -2.74 -4.47
C CYS A 43 -12.79 -3.85 -3.92
N VAL A 44 -13.18 -3.77 -2.64
CA VAL A 44 -14.11 -4.75 -2.04
C VAL A 44 -15.48 -4.68 -2.70
N ILE A 45 -16.00 -3.47 -2.91
CA ILE A 45 -17.29 -3.26 -3.60
C ILE A 45 -17.24 -3.81 -5.03
N LEU A 46 -16.18 -3.48 -5.78
CA LEU A 46 -15.96 -4.00 -7.14
C LEU A 46 -15.85 -5.51 -7.16
N GLY A 47 -15.19 -6.13 -6.18
CA GLY A 47 -15.10 -7.59 -6.06
C GLY A 47 -16.48 -8.24 -5.93
N ILE A 48 -17.37 -7.66 -5.13
CA ILE A 48 -18.76 -8.13 -4.98
C ILE A 48 -19.52 -7.98 -6.30
N LEU A 49 -19.40 -6.82 -6.97
CA LEU A 49 -20.07 -6.57 -8.25
C LEU A 49 -19.59 -7.54 -9.34
N VAL A 50 -18.27 -7.78 -9.42
CA VAL A 50 -17.68 -8.75 -10.37
C VAL A 50 -18.21 -10.15 -10.11
N GLN A 51 -18.27 -10.58 -8.84
CA GLN A 51 -18.80 -11.89 -8.47
C GLN A 51 -20.27 -12.04 -8.90
N GLN A 52 -21.09 -11.01 -8.71
CA GLN A 52 -22.49 -11.00 -9.14
C GLN A 52 -22.62 -11.11 -10.65
N VAL A 53 -21.88 -10.29 -11.42
CA VAL A 53 -21.93 -10.29 -12.89
C VAL A 53 -21.48 -11.62 -13.48
N VAL A 54 -20.38 -12.20 -12.97
CA VAL A 54 -19.85 -13.49 -13.46
C VAL A 54 -20.84 -14.63 -13.15
N THR A 55 -21.46 -14.63 -11.98
CA THR A 55 -22.44 -15.66 -11.60
C THR A 55 -23.71 -15.59 -12.43
N GLN A 56 -24.19 -14.38 -12.74
CA GLN A 56 -25.37 -14.17 -13.59
C GLN A 56 -25.13 -14.58 -15.05
N ASN A 57 -23.90 -14.37 -15.56
CA ASN A 57 -23.50 -14.73 -16.94
C ASN A 57 -22.93 -16.15 -17.07
N SER A 58 -23.29 -17.05 -16.15
CA SER A 58 -22.70 -18.39 -16.02
C SER A 58 -22.78 -19.28 -17.26
N ARG A 59 -23.74 -19.02 -18.17
CA ARG A 59 -23.91 -19.77 -19.43
C ARG A 59 -22.79 -19.51 -20.44
N SER A 60 -22.21 -18.30 -20.46
CA SER A 60 -21.15 -17.94 -21.41
C SER A 60 -19.77 -18.44 -20.96
N PHE A 61 -19.49 -18.41 -19.65
CA PHE A 61 -18.15 -18.74 -19.11
C PHE A 61 -17.82 -20.25 -19.10
N ARG A 62 -18.84 -21.12 -19.05
CA ARG A 62 -18.66 -22.57 -18.99
C ARG A 62 -18.04 -23.16 -20.27
N ASN A 63 -18.20 -22.48 -21.41
CA ASN A 63 -17.73 -22.97 -22.71
C ASN A 63 -16.26 -22.65 -23.02
N GLU A 64 -15.64 -21.68 -22.35
CA GLU A 64 -14.30 -21.20 -22.71
C GLU A 64 -13.17 -21.63 -21.77
N THR A 65 -13.46 -21.89 -20.49
CA THR A 65 -12.41 -22.05 -19.47
C THR A 65 -12.42 -23.40 -18.75
N GLY A 66 -13.46 -24.23 -18.95
CA GLY A 66 -13.62 -25.49 -18.22
C GLY A 66 -13.91 -25.34 -16.71
N PHE A 67 -13.87 -24.11 -16.17
CA PHE A 67 -14.21 -23.79 -14.79
C PHE A 67 -15.68 -23.42 -14.65
N SER A 68 -16.28 -23.70 -13.49
CA SER A 68 -17.62 -23.21 -13.19
C SER A 68 -17.59 -21.69 -13.01
N ALA A 69 -18.57 -20.98 -13.56
CA ALA A 69 -18.70 -19.54 -13.40
C ALA A 69 -18.75 -19.12 -11.91
N SER A 70 -19.34 -19.96 -11.06
CA SER A 70 -19.37 -19.78 -9.61
C SER A 70 -17.96 -19.81 -9.00
N SER A 71 -17.11 -20.74 -9.43
CA SER A 71 -15.70 -20.83 -9.02
C SER A 71 -14.92 -19.58 -9.43
N LEU A 72 -15.10 -19.14 -10.67
CA LEU A 72 -14.39 -17.97 -11.21
C LEU A 72 -14.82 -16.67 -10.51
N GLY A 73 -16.12 -16.50 -10.28
CA GLY A 73 -16.66 -15.35 -9.54
C GLY A 73 -16.16 -15.29 -8.09
N ASN A 74 -16.10 -16.43 -7.41
CA ASN A 74 -15.58 -16.51 -6.04
C ASN A 74 -14.08 -16.23 -5.98
N ALA A 75 -13.29 -16.78 -6.92
CA ALA A 75 -11.86 -16.50 -7.02
C ALA A 75 -11.60 -15.00 -7.28
N GLY A 76 -12.39 -14.38 -8.15
CA GLY A 76 -12.35 -12.94 -8.40
C GLY A 76 -12.64 -12.13 -7.14
N LEU A 77 -13.71 -12.44 -6.41
CA LEU A 77 -14.03 -11.78 -5.14
C LEU A 77 -12.88 -11.85 -4.15
N ILE A 78 -12.31 -13.04 -3.95
CA ILE A 78 -11.20 -13.26 -3.02
C ILE A 78 -9.99 -12.39 -3.43
N ALA A 79 -9.64 -12.37 -4.71
CA ALA A 79 -8.54 -11.55 -5.22
C ALA A 79 -8.77 -10.04 -4.98
N TYR A 80 -9.97 -9.54 -5.26
CA TYR A 80 -10.33 -8.13 -5.02
C TYR A 80 -10.34 -7.75 -3.55
N VAL A 81 -10.80 -8.65 -2.67
CA VAL A 81 -10.78 -8.45 -1.21
C VAL A 81 -9.35 -8.42 -0.69
N ILE A 82 -8.48 -9.34 -1.12
CA ILE A 82 -7.06 -9.35 -0.74
C ILE A 82 -6.39 -8.05 -1.19
N MET A 83 -6.61 -7.63 -2.43
CA MET A 83 -6.11 -6.33 -2.93
C MET A 83 -6.62 -5.18 -2.08
N GLY A 84 -7.92 -5.13 -1.77
CA GLY A 84 -8.49 -4.09 -0.92
C GLY A 84 -7.83 -4.01 0.46
N LEU A 85 -7.61 -5.17 1.09
CA LEU A 85 -6.91 -5.26 2.38
C LEU A 85 -5.46 -4.76 2.28
N ILE A 86 -4.74 -5.13 1.22
CA ILE A 86 -3.38 -4.64 0.96
C ILE A 86 -3.34 -3.11 0.90
N PHE A 87 -4.27 -2.49 0.16
CA PHE A 87 -4.37 -1.03 0.07
C PHE A 87 -4.71 -0.39 1.42
N ILE A 88 -5.64 -0.96 2.19
CA ILE A 88 -6.02 -0.46 3.53
C ILE A 88 -4.82 -0.51 4.49
N ILE A 89 -4.09 -1.62 4.52
CA ILE A 89 -2.91 -1.79 5.38
C ILE A 89 -1.83 -0.78 5.01
N SER A 90 -1.53 -0.66 3.71
CA SER A 90 -0.60 0.34 3.17
C SER A 90 -1.01 1.76 3.59
N SER A 91 -2.29 2.09 3.48
CA SER A 91 -2.83 3.39 3.88
C SER A 91 -2.63 3.70 5.37
N MET A 92 -2.75 2.71 6.25
CA MET A 92 -2.49 2.91 7.68
C MET A 92 -1.04 3.32 7.94
N PHE A 93 -0.07 2.71 7.25
CA PHE A 93 1.34 3.09 7.39
C PHE A 93 1.60 4.53 6.89
N ALA A 94 1.02 4.91 5.76
CA ALA A 94 1.14 6.25 5.20
C ALA A 94 0.51 7.34 6.10
N LEU A 95 -0.69 7.08 6.64
CA LEU A 95 -1.37 7.99 7.58
C LEU A 95 -0.58 8.15 8.88
N ASN A 96 -0.12 7.04 9.46
CA ASN A 96 0.65 7.05 10.71
C ASN A 96 1.98 7.81 10.53
N GLY A 97 2.71 7.53 9.46
CA GLY A 97 3.95 8.22 9.11
C GLY A 97 3.74 9.73 8.94
N GLY A 98 2.79 10.12 8.08
CA GLY A 98 2.49 11.53 7.84
C GLY A 98 1.99 12.30 9.08
N ASN A 99 1.23 11.64 9.96
CA ASN A 99 0.76 12.25 11.21
C ASN A 99 1.91 12.50 12.18
N LYS A 100 2.76 11.49 12.41
CA LYS A 100 3.88 11.57 13.35
C LYS A 100 4.98 12.53 12.88
N ILE A 101 5.29 12.58 11.59
CA ILE A 101 6.24 13.57 11.03
C ILE A 101 5.73 14.99 11.28
N ASN A 102 4.46 15.27 10.97
CA ASN A 102 3.89 16.60 11.16
C ASN A 102 3.80 16.99 12.66
N GLN A 103 3.54 16.03 13.55
CA GLN A 103 3.54 16.24 15.00
C GLN A 103 4.96 16.52 15.52
N GLY A 104 5.95 15.72 15.12
CA GLY A 104 7.35 15.91 15.54
C GLY A 104 7.95 17.22 15.07
N LEU A 105 7.60 17.70 13.86
CA LEU A 105 8.00 19.03 13.38
C LEU A 105 7.38 20.17 14.21
N LYS A 106 6.12 20.05 14.61
CA LYS A 106 5.43 21.08 15.40
C LYS A 106 5.91 21.13 16.85
N ALA A 107 6.13 19.96 17.44
CA ALA A 107 6.49 19.81 18.84
C ALA A 107 8.01 19.83 19.08
N ASN A 108 8.83 19.92 18.01
CA ASN A 108 10.27 19.67 18.06
C ASN A 108 10.61 18.35 18.78
N ASP A 109 9.77 17.34 18.56
CA ASP A 109 9.89 16.02 19.18
C ASP A 109 10.57 15.05 18.21
N GLN A 110 11.82 14.72 18.51
CA GLN A 110 12.62 13.81 17.72
C GLN A 110 12.14 12.35 17.79
N ALA A 111 11.54 11.93 18.91
CA ALA A 111 10.99 10.58 19.04
C ALA A 111 9.77 10.41 18.12
N ALA A 112 8.90 11.41 18.06
CA ALA A 112 7.79 11.46 17.12
C ALA A 112 8.27 11.44 15.66
N LEU A 113 9.31 12.21 15.33
CA LEU A 113 9.92 12.21 14.00
C LEU A 113 10.48 10.85 13.60
N ASN A 114 11.31 10.23 14.45
CA ASN A 114 11.88 8.91 14.19
C ASN A 114 10.79 7.85 13.99
N SER A 115 9.73 7.89 14.81
CA SER A 115 8.60 6.99 14.66
C SER A 115 7.81 7.25 13.37
N GLY A 116 7.70 8.50 12.93
CA GLY A 116 7.10 8.87 11.65
C GLY A 116 7.88 8.38 10.44
N PHE A 117 9.21 8.54 10.45
CA PHE A 117 10.08 7.99 9.40
C PHE A 117 10.04 6.46 9.36
N ALA A 118 9.97 5.79 10.51
CA ALA A 118 9.77 4.35 10.57
C ALA A 118 8.45 3.93 9.90
N GLY A 119 7.36 4.70 10.09
CA GLY A 119 6.08 4.47 9.41
C GLY A 119 6.17 4.59 7.89
N VAL A 120 6.84 5.63 7.38
CA VAL A 120 7.07 5.83 5.93
C VAL A 120 7.98 4.75 5.36
N ARG A 121 9.02 4.34 6.10
CA ARG A 121 9.89 3.23 5.70
C ARG A 121 9.09 1.92 5.57
N ASN A 122 8.22 1.62 6.53
CA ASN A 122 7.39 0.42 6.49
C ASN A 122 6.42 0.43 5.29
N TYR A 123 5.86 1.60 4.95
CA TYR A 123 5.06 1.76 3.75
C TYR A 123 5.84 1.36 2.49
N PHE A 124 7.05 1.90 2.29
CA PHE A 124 7.87 1.56 1.12
C PHE A 124 8.32 0.10 1.14
N ALA A 125 8.75 -0.42 2.30
CA ALA A 125 9.15 -1.82 2.43
C ALA A 125 8.01 -2.77 2.05
N PHE A 126 6.79 -2.49 2.48
CA PHE A 126 5.61 -3.27 2.13
C PHE A 126 5.36 -3.28 0.62
N TRP A 127 5.39 -2.12 -0.04
CA TRP A 127 5.23 -2.04 -1.49
C TRP A 127 6.36 -2.71 -2.27
N THR A 128 7.61 -2.57 -1.83
CA THR A 128 8.75 -3.24 -2.46
C THR A 128 8.62 -4.76 -2.38
N ILE A 129 8.22 -5.30 -1.23
CA ILE A 129 8.00 -6.75 -1.08
C ILE A 129 6.90 -7.23 -2.05
N LEU A 130 5.78 -6.50 -2.14
CA LEU A 130 4.70 -6.82 -3.08
C LEU A 130 5.17 -6.79 -4.54
N MET A 131 5.98 -5.79 -4.92
CA MET A 131 6.52 -5.67 -6.27
C MET A 131 7.48 -6.80 -6.61
N ILE A 132 8.33 -7.21 -5.65
CA ILE A 132 9.22 -8.37 -5.83
C ILE A 132 8.39 -9.65 -6.04
N LEU A 133 7.36 -9.87 -5.22
CA LEU A 133 6.47 -11.03 -5.38
C LEU A 133 5.80 -11.04 -6.75
N PHE A 134 5.29 -9.90 -7.21
CA PHE A 134 4.66 -9.78 -8.51
C PHE A 134 5.64 -10.06 -9.67
N LEU A 135 6.87 -9.54 -9.56
CA LEU A 135 7.93 -9.77 -10.55
C LEU A 135 8.29 -11.26 -10.64
N LEU A 136 8.38 -11.97 -9.51
CA LEU A 136 8.63 -13.41 -9.48
C LEU A 136 7.50 -14.20 -10.17
N LEU A 137 6.24 -13.83 -9.95
CA LEU A 137 5.09 -14.47 -10.61
C LEU A 137 5.12 -14.28 -12.14
N ILE A 138 5.52 -13.09 -12.61
CA ILE A 138 5.69 -12.82 -14.05
C ILE A 138 6.82 -13.68 -14.63
N LEU A 139 7.97 -13.75 -13.96
CA LEU A 139 9.12 -14.54 -14.43
C LEU A 139 8.78 -16.03 -14.53
N ILE A 140 8.10 -16.60 -13.53
CA ILE A 140 7.65 -17.99 -13.56
C ILE A 140 6.67 -18.23 -14.71
N SER A 141 5.74 -17.29 -14.95
CA SER A 141 4.77 -17.38 -16.04
C SER A 141 5.46 -17.37 -17.41
N LEU A 142 6.44 -16.48 -17.62
CA LEU A 142 7.22 -16.39 -18.86
C LEU A 142 8.04 -17.66 -19.12
N LEU A 143 8.72 -18.19 -18.11
CA LEU A 143 9.47 -19.46 -18.22
C LEU A 143 8.54 -20.63 -18.54
N GLY A 144 7.36 -20.67 -17.92
CA GLY A 144 6.34 -21.68 -18.19
C GLY A 144 5.77 -21.62 -19.61
N THR A 145 5.68 -20.44 -20.22
CA THR A 145 5.27 -20.28 -21.62
C THR A 145 6.39 -20.62 -22.61
N LEU A 146 7.64 -20.28 -22.31
CA LEU A 146 8.79 -20.57 -23.17
C LEU A 146 9.15 -22.07 -23.17
N GLY A 147 8.97 -22.76 -22.05
CA GLY A 147 9.22 -24.21 -21.96
C GLY A 147 8.16 -25.09 -22.64
N LYS A 148 7.08 -24.49 -23.16
CA LYS A 148 6.03 -25.20 -23.92
C LYS A 148 6.08 -24.91 -25.43
N GLY A 149 7.05 -24.13 -25.90
CA GLY A 149 7.29 -23.83 -27.32
C GLY A 149 8.35 -24.73 -27.94
#